data_AF-A0A9W9EPQ7-F1
#
_entry.id   AF-A0A9W9EPQ7-F1
#
_cell.length_a   1.000
_cell.length_b   1.000
_cell.length_c   1.000
_cell.angle_alpha   90.00
_cell.angle_beta   90.00
_cell.angle_gamma   90.00
#
_symmetry.space_group_name_H-M   'P 1'
#
loop_
_entity.id
_entity.type
_entity.pdbx_description
1 polymer ?
#
loop_
_entity_poly.entity_id
_entity_poly.type
_entity_poly.pdbx_seq_one_letter_code
_entity_poly.pdbx_strand_id
1 'polypeptide(L)'
;MTSPGRSLSTLPEEILSQILDQSTLNGTTLHAGVQHPKRVYSELRALALVCRRIHRLVTPLLFEGITFYHEYVCPSCIKDRSIVPPCRRALALHRVLRDNPPLRAKCLSLDIIIDDTADTSDEDFQVANDLITWLTRTRSLRFYGGFHEGVSEGQRANALALIRNASKGMVQLKEFLLDGDEFNSRGLSLAEAMENISFPSLEVLAMISNGPSDPADLRRMLSSKKSRGAPFTSLTLKYCKDLPEAIEQFVYWPKQLVDFTVNTSGNKLVSRVSLRDAQKWLSIHKDTLKYLYIDLLGHDQGLHFDASIFSRLEALRLSRTQLNDEDDRWNNDLRWEPSHADRVLSPKLQTFGMSFGIMGCCLINNFGDKEVNWLRCLGKAAASKRSALDTIEILFNPLSAYPHKYGAYPEDYGYPWDRISGLQAELARYGIDLVYNSPPWTKEEWEAMISRWLSESVAVGS
;
A
#
# COMPACT_ATOMS: atom_id res chain seq x y z
N MET A 1 35.23 43.42 12.65
CA MET A 1 35.60 42.08 13.17
C MET A 1 34.52 41.10 12.73
N THR A 2 34.72 40.44 11.60
CA THR A 2 33.87 39.34 11.16
C THR A 2 34.18 38.14 12.05
N SER A 3 33.17 37.63 12.76
CA SER A 3 33.28 36.37 13.49
C SER A 3 33.86 35.31 12.54
N PRO A 4 34.88 34.51 12.95
CA PRO A 4 35.39 33.44 12.12
C PRO A 4 34.23 32.46 11.88
N GLY A 5 33.62 32.56 10.70
CA GLY A 5 32.51 31.71 10.31
C GLY A 5 32.95 30.26 10.48
N ARG A 6 32.29 29.54 11.40
CA ARG A 6 32.56 28.12 11.63
C ARG A 6 32.30 27.38 10.33
N SER A 7 33.38 26.99 9.65
CA SER A 7 33.29 26.26 8.38
C SER A 7 32.79 24.86 8.65
N LEU A 8 31.85 24.37 7.82
CA LEU A 8 31.37 22.98 7.86
C LEU A 8 32.52 21.96 7.80
N SER A 9 33.67 22.37 7.24
CA SER A 9 34.89 21.58 7.11
C SER A 9 35.56 21.23 8.44
N THR A 10 35.24 21.90 9.56
CA THR A 10 35.84 21.64 10.88
C THR A 10 35.06 20.64 11.71
N LEU A 11 33.85 20.25 11.30
CA LEU A 11 33.05 19.26 12.02
C LEU A 11 33.72 17.87 11.94
N PRO A 12 33.59 17.01 12.97
CA PRO A 12 33.95 15.59 12.88
C PRO A 12 33.17 14.85 11.78
N GLU A 13 33.73 13.77 11.25
CA GLU A 13 33.11 13.03 10.14
C GLU A 13 31.79 12.38 10.53
N GLU A 14 31.68 11.93 11.77
CA GLU A 14 30.50 11.30 12.34
C GLU A 14 29.33 12.28 12.37
N ILE A 15 29.59 13.50 12.85
CA ILE A 15 28.59 14.58 12.91
C ILE A 15 28.20 15.02 11.51
N LEU A 16 29.18 15.21 10.62
CA LEU A 16 28.90 15.59 9.24
C LEU A 16 28.11 14.50 8.51
N SER A 17 28.40 13.22 8.74
CA SER A 17 27.65 12.10 8.18
C SER A 17 26.21 12.08 8.65
N GLN A 18 25.95 12.34 9.94
CA GLN A 18 24.59 12.42 10.48
C GLN A 18 23.80 13.61 9.91
N ILE A 19 24.46 14.76 9.78
CA ILE A 19 23.84 15.94 9.15
C ILE A 19 23.46 15.62 7.71
N LEU A 20 24.38 15.05 6.93
CA LEU A 20 24.14 14.68 5.54
C LEU A 20 23.01 13.66 5.42
N ASP A 21 23.02 12.62 6.26
CA ASP A 21 21.98 11.60 6.31
C ASP A 21 20.59 12.22 6.55
N GLN A 22 20.43 12.99 7.63
CA GLN A 22 19.16 13.65 7.98
C GLN A 22 18.73 14.68 6.96
N SER A 23 19.66 15.46 6.40
CA SER A 23 19.34 16.51 5.43
C SER A 23 18.75 15.97 4.12
N THR A 24 18.95 14.68 3.83
CA THR A 24 18.52 14.06 2.58
C THR A 24 17.23 13.27 2.70
N LEU A 25 16.67 13.17 3.92
CA LEU A 25 15.37 12.57 4.18
C LEU A 25 14.27 13.60 3.92
N ASN A 26 13.42 13.35 2.93
CA ASN A 26 12.28 14.22 2.62
C ASN A 26 10.97 13.43 2.74
N GLY A 27 10.60 13.18 3.99
CA GLY A 27 9.38 12.47 4.36
C GLY A 27 9.46 10.95 4.13
N THR A 28 8.28 10.34 4.09
CA THR A 28 8.09 8.90 3.88
C THR A 28 7.23 8.68 2.64
N THR A 29 7.60 7.75 1.77
CA THR A 29 6.68 7.22 0.75
C THR A 29 5.87 6.09 1.36
N LEU A 30 4.56 6.08 1.12
CA LEU A 30 3.69 4.98 1.50
C LEU A 30 3.50 4.07 0.28
N HIS A 31 4.18 2.92 0.27
CA HIS A 31 4.02 1.93 -0.78
C HIS A 31 3.43 0.65 -0.22
N ALA A 32 2.27 0.27 -0.75
CA ALA A 32 1.52 -0.90 -0.29
C ALA A 32 1.31 -0.96 1.25
N GLY A 33 1.12 0.21 1.87
CA GLY A 33 0.93 0.34 3.32
C GLY A 33 2.23 0.45 4.13
N VAL A 34 3.40 0.25 3.51
CA VAL A 34 4.70 0.35 4.16
C VAL A 34 5.28 1.76 3.96
N GLN A 35 5.67 2.40 5.04
CA GLN A 35 6.36 3.69 4.99
C GLN A 35 7.86 3.49 4.81
N HIS A 36 8.43 4.04 3.74
CA HIS A 36 9.88 4.05 3.54
C HIS A 36 10.39 5.50 3.57
N PRO A 37 11.51 5.79 4.25
CA PRO A 37 12.14 7.10 4.16
C PRO A 37 12.50 7.43 2.71
N LYS A 38 12.01 8.57 2.22
CA LYS A 38 12.29 9.02 0.85
C LYS A 38 13.59 9.83 0.86
N ARG A 39 14.64 9.30 0.22
CA ARG A 39 15.88 10.06 0.01
C ARG A 39 15.81 10.92 -1.25
N VAL A 40 16.26 12.17 -1.15
CA VAL A 40 16.37 13.07 -2.30
C VAL A 40 17.71 12.85 -3.01
N TYR A 41 17.74 11.91 -3.96
CA TYR A 41 18.98 11.55 -4.68
C TYR A 41 19.62 12.73 -5.44
N SER A 42 18.83 13.72 -5.89
CA SER A 42 19.37 14.92 -6.53
C SER A 42 20.25 15.73 -5.59
N GLU A 43 19.87 15.84 -4.32
CA GLU A 43 20.65 16.55 -3.29
C GLU A 43 21.91 15.78 -2.93
N LEU A 44 21.81 14.46 -2.71
CA LEU A 44 22.98 13.60 -2.48
C LEU A 44 23.99 13.70 -3.63
N ARG A 45 23.52 13.71 -4.89
CA ARG A 45 24.41 13.88 -6.05
C ARG A 45 25.09 15.23 -6.07
N ALA A 46 24.36 16.31 -5.77
CA ALA A 46 24.94 17.65 -5.69
C ALA A 46 25.99 17.73 -4.56
N LEU A 47 25.69 17.17 -3.38
CA LEU A 47 26.60 17.11 -2.23
C LEU A 47 27.88 16.33 -2.56
N ALA A 48 27.76 15.20 -3.27
CA ALA A 48 28.90 14.40 -3.68
C ALA A 48 29.89 15.13 -4.62
N LEU A 49 29.48 16.25 -5.22
CA LEU A 49 30.32 17.09 -6.09
C LEU A 49 31.00 18.25 -5.36
N VAL A 50 30.63 18.53 -4.10
CA VAL A 50 31.13 19.70 -3.35
C VAL A 50 32.63 19.57 -3.05
N CYS A 51 33.05 18.47 -2.41
CA CYS A 51 34.46 18.21 -2.13
C CYS A 51 34.71 16.72 -1.88
N ARG A 52 35.99 16.28 -1.91
CA ARG A 52 36.37 14.87 -1.71
C ARG A 52 35.88 14.29 -0.38
N ARG A 53 35.87 15.10 0.68
CA ARG A 53 35.42 14.68 2.01
C ARG A 53 33.93 14.36 2.01
N ILE A 54 33.10 15.27 1.52
CA ILE A 54 31.66 15.07 1.41
C ILE A 54 31.36 13.93 0.43
N HIS A 55 32.07 13.85 -0.70
CA HIS A 55 31.97 12.73 -1.63
C HIS A 55 32.10 11.39 -0.90
N ARG A 56 33.18 11.18 -0.12
CA ARG A 56 33.39 9.93 0.61
C ARG A 56 32.28 9.61 1.62
N LEU A 57 31.70 10.62 2.27
CA LEU A 57 30.62 10.44 3.24
C LEU A 57 29.26 10.16 2.56
N VAL A 58 29.02 10.77 1.40
CA VAL A 58 27.75 10.68 0.67
C VAL A 58 27.68 9.45 -0.23
N THR A 59 28.82 8.95 -0.74
CA THR A 59 28.83 7.77 -1.61
C THR A 59 28.12 6.57 -0.97
N PRO A 60 28.38 6.15 0.29
CA PRO A 60 27.62 5.07 0.90
C PRO A 60 26.10 5.32 0.93
N LEU A 61 25.66 6.55 1.18
CA LEU A 61 24.23 6.93 1.21
C LEU A 61 23.60 6.85 -0.19
N LEU A 62 24.34 7.21 -1.24
CA LEU A 62 23.89 7.09 -2.64
C LEU A 62 23.66 5.63 -3.08
N PHE A 63 24.35 4.68 -2.46
CA PHE A 63 24.24 3.25 -2.75
C PHE A 63 23.40 2.49 -1.72
N GLU A 64 22.89 3.15 -0.68
CA GLU A 64 22.05 2.54 0.34
C GLU A 64 20.70 2.11 -0.23
N GLY A 65 20.08 2.98 -1.02
CA GLY A 65 18.93 2.65 -1.84
C GLY A 65 19.29 2.72 -3.32
N ILE A 66 18.88 1.72 -4.09
CA ILE A 66 18.99 1.72 -5.55
C ILE A 66 17.57 1.64 -6.08
N THR A 67 17.01 2.82 -6.38
CA THR A 67 15.63 2.94 -6.87
C THR A 67 15.62 3.35 -8.33
N PHE A 68 14.97 2.56 -9.17
CA PHE A 68 14.70 2.91 -10.57
C PHE A 68 13.27 3.47 -10.74
N TYR A 69 12.44 3.35 -9.71
CA TYR A 69 11.05 3.78 -9.71
C TYR A 69 10.88 5.26 -9.34
N HIS A 70 9.80 5.89 -9.81
CA HIS A 70 9.32 7.18 -9.31
C HIS A 70 7.80 7.09 -9.23
N GLU A 71 7.16 7.58 -8.16
CA GLU A 71 5.71 7.44 -7.87
C GLU A 71 4.73 7.84 -8.98
N TYR A 72 5.19 8.44 -10.07
CA TYR A 72 4.38 8.90 -11.20
C TYR A 72 4.99 8.43 -12.53
N VAL A 73 5.28 7.13 -12.67
CA VAL A 73 5.82 6.61 -13.92
C VAL A 73 4.72 6.65 -14.99
N CYS A 74 4.82 7.61 -15.90
CA CYS A 74 4.16 7.48 -17.19
C CYS A 74 4.68 6.20 -17.86
N PRO A 75 3.83 5.28 -18.35
CA PRO A 75 4.27 4.03 -18.99
C PRO A 75 5.34 4.22 -20.07
N SER A 76 5.33 5.37 -20.76
CA SER A 76 6.35 5.71 -21.77
C SER A 76 7.77 5.90 -21.20
N CYS A 77 7.93 6.10 -19.89
CA CYS A 77 9.21 6.31 -19.23
C CYS A 77 9.84 5.01 -18.66
N ILE A 78 9.17 3.86 -18.79
CA ILE A 78 9.66 2.57 -18.24
C ILE A 78 11.00 2.17 -18.89
N LYS A 79 11.15 2.40 -20.20
CA LYS A 79 12.36 2.06 -20.97
C LYS A 79 13.65 2.65 -20.41
N ASP A 80 13.61 3.88 -19.90
CA ASP A 80 14.78 4.56 -19.34
C ASP A 80 15.14 4.12 -17.92
N ARG A 81 14.35 3.22 -17.35
CA ARG A 81 14.40 2.81 -15.94
C ARG A 81 14.45 1.30 -15.77
N SER A 82 14.23 0.55 -16.84
CA SER A 82 14.27 -0.90 -16.79
C SER A 82 15.67 -1.43 -16.49
N ILE A 83 15.71 -2.49 -15.67
CA ILE A 83 16.89 -3.35 -15.52
C ILE A 83 16.84 -4.49 -16.54
N VAL A 84 15.65 -4.83 -17.03
CA VAL A 84 15.45 -5.90 -18.04
C VAL A 84 14.45 -5.39 -19.10
N PRO A 85 14.90 -5.02 -20.32
CA PRO A 85 16.30 -4.97 -20.74
C PRO A 85 17.08 -3.85 -20.02
N PRO A 86 18.40 -3.99 -19.84
CA PRO A 86 19.18 -3.07 -19.02
C PRO A 86 19.34 -1.70 -19.69
N CYS A 87 18.73 -0.67 -19.10
CA CYS A 87 18.91 0.70 -19.58
C CYS A 87 20.33 1.21 -19.32
N ARG A 88 20.70 2.36 -19.91
CA ARG A 88 22.04 2.97 -19.74
C ARG A 88 22.42 3.18 -18.27
N ARG A 89 21.43 3.49 -17.41
CA ARG A 89 21.64 3.69 -15.97
C ARG A 89 21.91 2.37 -15.25
N ALA A 90 21.15 1.31 -15.58
CA ALA A 90 21.37 -0.03 -15.03
C ALA A 90 22.77 -0.56 -15.42
N LEU A 91 23.19 -0.39 -16.68
CA LEU A 91 24.54 -0.76 -17.14
C LEU A 91 25.65 0.05 -16.48
N ALA A 92 25.41 1.32 -16.17
CA ALA A 92 26.38 2.15 -15.44
C ALA A 92 26.51 1.69 -13.98
N LEU A 93 25.38 1.44 -13.32
CA LEU A 93 25.34 0.89 -11.96
C LEU A 93 26.07 -0.45 -11.88
N HIS A 94 25.75 -1.37 -12.80
CA HIS A 94 26.36 -2.70 -12.88
C HIS A 94 27.89 -2.60 -12.99
N ARG A 95 28.41 -1.76 -13.90
CA ARG A 95 29.85 -1.50 -14.01
C ARG A 95 30.45 -0.95 -12.72
N VAL A 96 29.82 0.05 -12.10
CA VAL A 96 30.34 0.64 -10.85
C VAL A 96 30.39 -0.39 -9.72
N LEU A 97 29.35 -1.19 -9.54
CA LEU A 97 29.30 -2.24 -8.51
C LEU A 97 30.26 -3.39 -8.81
N ARG A 98 30.44 -3.73 -10.09
CA ARG A 98 31.44 -4.70 -10.52
C ARG A 98 32.84 -4.23 -10.12
N ASP A 99 33.17 -2.99 -10.46
CA ASP A 99 34.51 -2.42 -10.28
C ASP A 99 34.77 -1.97 -8.82
N ASN A 100 33.72 -1.81 -8.00
CA ASN A 100 33.80 -1.39 -6.60
C ASN A 100 33.02 -2.32 -5.65
N PRO A 101 33.50 -3.54 -5.38
CA PRO A 101 32.82 -4.50 -4.51
C PRO A 101 32.41 -4.00 -3.11
N PRO A 102 33.18 -3.12 -2.42
CA PRO A 102 32.76 -2.60 -1.12
C PRO A 102 31.42 -1.83 -1.13
N LEU A 103 31.02 -1.25 -2.27
CA LEU A 103 29.73 -0.56 -2.41
C LEU A 103 28.55 -1.53 -2.40
N ARG A 104 28.74 -2.79 -2.82
CA ARG A 104 27.70 -3.82 -2.82
C ARG A 104 27.13 -4.06 -1.43
N ALA A 105 28.00 -4.03 -0.41
CA ALA A 105 27.63 -4.20 0.99
C ALA A 105 26.93 -2.98 1.62
N LYS A 106 26.79 -1.87 0.87
CA LYS A 106 26.09 -0.67 1.31
C LYS A 106 24.62 -0.67 0.90
N CYS A 107 24.23 -1.44 -0.12
CA CYS A 107 22.85 -1.53 -0.55
C CYS A 107 21.97 -2.25 0.45
N LEU A 108 20.95 -1.55 0.93
CA LEU A 108 19.91 -2.02 1.84
C LEU A 108 18.53 -2.03 1.16
N SER A 109 18.32 -1.26 0.09
CA SER A 109 17.08 -1.25 -0.68
C SER A 109 17.37 -1.36 -2.18
N LEU A 110 16.66 -2.23 -2.88
CA LEU A 110 16.81 -2.46 -4.31
C LEU A 110 15.46 -2.52 -5.02
N ASP A 111 15.32 -1.79 -6.11
CA ASP A 111 14.23 -1.94 -7.06
C ASP A 111 14.71 -2.72 -8.29
N ILE A 112 13.97 -3.76 -8.68
CA ILE A 112 14.10 -4.44 -9.96
C ILE A 112 12.88 -4.11 -10.80
N ILE A 113 13.10 -3.53 -11.98
CA ILE A 113 12.04 -3.20 -12.94
C ILE A 113 12.30 -4.02 -14.21
N ILE A 114 11.31 -4.82 -14.60
CA ILE A 114 11.26 -5.53 -15.87
C ILE A 114 10.25 -4.81 -16.76
N ASP A 115 10.66 -4.43 -17.96
CA ASP A 115 9.80 -3.79 -18.94
C ASP A 115 9.01 -4.86 -19.69
N ASP A 116 7.74 -5.01 -19.34
CA ASP A 116 6.87 -5.99 -19.97
C ASP A 116 6.40 -5.63 -21.38
N THR A 117 6.75 -4.42 -21.86
CA THR A 117 6.45 -3.99 -23.23
C THR A 117 7.59 -4.28 -24.21
N ALA A 118 8.75 -4.70 -23.70
CA ALA A 118 9.93 -4.97 -24.50
C ALA A 118 10.06 -6.47 -24.80
N ASP A 119 10.48 -6.81 -26.01
CA ASP A 119 10.98 -8.15 -26.31
C ASP A 119 12.30 -8.35 -25.55
N THR A 120 12.29 -9.21 -24.54
CA THR A 120 13.48 -9.52 -23.74
C THR A 120 14.03 -10.90 -24.08
N SER A 121 15.36 -10.99 -24.10
CA SER A 121 16.11 -12.22 -24.26
C SER A 121 16.66 -12.71 -22.91
N ASP A 122 17.11 -13.96 -22.82
CA ASP A 122 17.76 -14.48 -21.61
C ASP A 122 19.02 -13.68 -21.22
N GLU A 123 19.71 -13.07 -22.20
CA GLU A 123 20.90 -12.25 -21.96
C GLU A 123 20.56 -10.95 -21.23
N ASP A 124 19.36 -10.40 -21.44
CA ASP A 124 18.91 -9.16 -20.79
C ASP A 124 18.77 -9.33 -19.27
N PHE A 125 18.53 -10.57 -18.81
CA PHE A 125 18.42 -10.90 -17.39
C PHE A 125 19.77 -11.00 -16.68
N GLN A 126 20.91 -11.00 -17.39
CA GLN A 126 22.23 -11.18 -16.78
C GLN A 126 22.56 -10.05 -15.78
N VAL A 127 22.27 -8.80 -16.14
CA VAL A 127 22.51 -7.65 -15.26
C VAL A 127 21.68 -7.76 -13.98
N ALA A 128 20.40 -8.15 -14.07
CA ALA A 128 19.55 -8.35 -12.91
C ALA A 128 20.04 -9.48 -12.01
N ASN A 129 20.45 -10.61 -12.60
CA ASN A 129 21.01 -11.75 -11.85
C ASN A 129 22.29 -11.36 -11.11
N ASP A 130 23.21 -10.65 -11.76
CA ASP A 130 24.42 -10.15 -11.14
C ASP A 130 24.11 -9.23 -9.95
N LEU A 131 23.20 -8.26 -10.12
CA LEU A 131 22.81 -7.36 -9.03
C LEU A 131 22.21 -8.13 -7.84
N ILE A 132 21.33 -9.09 -8.09
CA ILE A 132 20.71 -9.90 -7.04
C ILE A 132 21.75 -10.74 -6.28
N THR A 133 22.74 -11.29 -6.98
CA THR A 133 23.80 -12.10 -6.37
C THR A 133 24.85 -11.25 -5.64
N TRP A 134 25.07 -10.01 -6.06
CA TRP A 134 26.05 -9.11 -5.44
C TRP A 134 25.50 -8.38 -4.20
N LEU A 135 24.23 -8.00 -4.21
CA LEU A 135 23.61 -7.12 -3.20
C LEU A 135 22.95 -7.92 -2.07
N THR A 136 23.72 -8.82 -1.44
CA THR A 136 23.22 -9.79 -0.44
C THR A 136 22.77 -9.18 0.89
N ARG A 137 23.14 -7.91 1.17
CA ARG A 137 22.74 -7.16 2.37
C ARG A 137 21.43 -6.39 2.21
N THR A 138 20.77 -6.53 1.07
CA THR A 138 19.47 -5.92 0.80
C THR A 138 18.45 -6.37 1.85
N ARG A 139 17.76 -5.41 2.45
CA ARG A 139 16.69 -5.57 3.45
C ARG A 139 15.30 -5.29 2.89
N SER A 140 15.22 -4.46 1.85
CA SER A 140 13.99 -4.14 1.13
C SER A 140 14.18 -4.38 -0.36
N LEU A 141 13.32 -5.19 -0.96
CA LEU A 141 13.37 -5.52 -2.38
C LEU A 141 12.00 -5.21 -2.98
N ARG A 142 11.98 -4.35 -3.99
CA ARG A 142 10.81 -4.14 -4.84
C ARG A 142 11.07 -4.80 -6.19
N PHE A 143 10.06 -5.49 -6.70
CA PHE A 143 10.12 -6.18 -7.97
C PHE A 143 8.89 -5.80 -8.77
N TYR A 144 9.08 -5.15 -9.92
CA TYR A 144 8.04 -4.65 -10.80
C TYR A 144 8.14 -5.31 -12.18
N GLY A 145 7.01 -5.78 -12.69
CA GLY A 145 6.92 -6.40 -14.02
C GLY A 145 7.46 -7.83 -14.06
N GLY A 146 7.55 -8.39 -15.27
CA GLY A 146 7.90 -9.77 -15.59
C GLY A 146 6.70 -10.71 -15.65
N PHE A 147 5.49 -10.20 -15.46
CA PHE A 147 4.30 -11.02 -15.22
C PHE A 147 3.05 -10.56 -15.99
N HIS A 148 3.14 -9.49 -16.79
CA HIS A 148 2.00 -8.95 -17.52
C HIS A 148 1.46 -9.87 -18.61
N GLU A 149 0.22 -9.61 -19.00
CA GLU A 149 -0.40 -10.25 -20.15
C GLU A 149 0.39 -9.95 -21.43
N GLY A 150 0.69 -10.98 -22.21
CA GLY A 150 1.49 -10.85 -23.44
C GLY A 150 2.98 -11.08 -23.25
N VAL A 151 3.47 -11.12 -22.00
CA VAL A 151 4.85 -11.53 -21.71
C VAL A 151 5.08 -12.98 -22.12
N SER A 152 6.22 -13.27 -22.76
CA SER A 152 6.57 -14.63 -23.18
C SER A 152 6.76 -15.56 -21.97
N GLU A 153 6.51 -16.86 -22.15
CA GLU A 153 6.72 -17.86 -21.10
C GLU A 153 8.18 -17.86 -20.59
N GLY A 154 9.15 -17.64 -21.49
CA GLY A 154 10.57 -17.53 -21.14
C GLY A 154 10.86 -16.32 -20.23
N GLN A 155 10.36 -15.14 -20.59
CA GLN A 155 10.51 -13.93 -19.76
C GLN A 155 9.87 -14.11 -18.37
N ARG A 156 8.68 -14.71 -18.30
CA ARG A 156 8.02 -15.04 -17.03
C ARG A 156 8.85 -16.02 -16.20
N ALA A 157 9.36 -17.10 -16.82
CA ALA A 157 10.19 -18.08 -16.15
C ALA A 157 11.49 -17.47 -15.59
N ASN A 158 12.10 -16.54 -16.33
CA ASN A 158 13.29 -15.81 -15.91
C ASN A 158 12.99 -14.83 -14.76
N ALA A 159 11.86 -14.11 -14.80
CA ALA A 159 11.43 -13.25 -13.70
C ALA A 159 11.21 -14.06 -12.41
N LEU A 160 10.55 -15.22 -12.49
CA LEU A 160 10.42 -16.15 -11.36
C LEU A 160 11.78 -16.69 -10.88
N ALA A 161 12.71 -16.95 -11.79
CA ALA A 161 14.07 -17.36 -11.44
C ALA A 161 14.83 -16.29 -10.66
N LEU A 162 14.68 -15.01 -11.02
CA LEU A 162 15.24 -13.89 -10.27
C LEU A 162 14.72 -13.86 -8.83
N ILE A 163 13.42 -14.03 -8.61
CA ILE A 163 12.82 -14.08 -7.27
C ILE A 163 13.40 -15.23 -6.44
N ARG A 164 13.54 -16.43 -7.04
CA ARG A 164 14.16 -17.59 -6.38
C ARG A 164 15.63 -17.34 -6.04
N ASN A 165 16.37 -16.70 -6.94
CA ASN A 165 17.78 -16.36 -6.72
C ASN A 165 17.93 -15.32 -5.60
N ALA A 166 17.06 -14.32 -5.57
CA ALA A 166 17.00 -13.34 -4.49
C ALA A 166 16.69 -14.03 -3.15
N SER A 167 15.72 -14.94 -3.12
CA SER A 167 15.38 -15.71 -1.91
C SER A 167 16.56 -16.48 -1.33
N LYS A 168 17.49 -16.96 -2.17
CA LYS A 168 18.70 -17.67 -1.75
C LYS A 168 19.82 -16.73 -1.29
N GLY A 169 20.01 -15.61 -1.99
CA GLY A 169 21.14 -14.69 -1.76
C GLY A 169 20.89 -13.62 -0.71
N MET A 170 19.65 -13.15 -0.57
CA MET A 170 19.25 -12.04 0.30
C MET A 170 18.62 -12.56 1.60
N VAL A 171 19.40 -13.31 2.38
CA VAL A 171 18.91 -13.94 3.62
C VAL A 171 18.48 -12.94 4.69
N GLN A 172 18.89 -11.67 4.59
CA GLN A 172 18.53 -10.58 5.50
C GLN A 172 17.35 -9.73 5.00
N LEU A 173 16.69 -10.15 3.90
CA LEU A 173 15.54 -9.43 3.36
C LEU A 173 14.38 -9.46 4.36
N LYS A 174 13.92 -8.27 4.76
CA LYS A 174 12.80 -8.04 5.69
C LYS A 174 11.53 -7.64 4.95
N GLU A 175 11.65 -6.91 3.85
CA GLU A 175 10.52 -6.38 3.10
C GLU A 175 10.63 -6.83 1.65
N PHE A 176 9.54 -7.42 1.14
CA PHE A 176 9.43 -7.79 -0.26
C PHE A 176 8.13 -7.25 -0.85
N LEU A 177 8.27 -6.40 -1.86
CA LEU A 177 7.16 -5.75 -2.55
C LEU A 177 7.13 -6.25 -3.99
N LEU A 178 6.10 -7.02 -4.32
CA LEU A 178 5.77 -7.44 -5.68
C LEU A 178 4.76 -6.48 -6.24
N ASP A 179 5.24 -5.60 -7.12
CA ASP A 179 4.46 -4.55 -7.74
C ASP A 179 4.11 -4.96 -9.17
N GLY A 180 2.87 -4.71 -9.58
CA GLY A 180 2.38 -4.99 -10.92
C GLY A 180 1.50 -3.84 -11.38
N ASP A 181 1.42 -3.62 -12.69
CA ASP A 181 0.44 -2.70 -13.27
C ASP A 181 -1.00 -3.07 -12.82
N GLU A 182 -1.61 -2.14 -12.08
CA GLU A 182 -2.96 -2.20 -11.50
C GLU A 182 -4.05 -2.49 -12.56
N PHE A 183 -3.79 -2.12 -13.82
CA PHE A 183 -4.78 -2.16 -14.89
C PHE A 183 -4.75 -3.45 -15.72
N ASN A 184 -3.70 -4.25 -15.63
CA ASN A 184 -3.53 -5.42 -16.49
C ASN A 184 -4.27 -6.67 -15.97
N SER A 185 -4.68 -7.54 -16.89
CA SER A 185 -5.60 -8.67 -16.59
C SER A 185 -4.90 -9.97 -16.17
N ARG A 186 -3.58 -10.07 -16.41
CA ARG A 186 -2.73 -11.18 -15.97
C ARG A 186 -1.47 -10.61 -15.30
N GLY A 187 -1.24 -11.00 -14.06
CA GLY A 187 -0.08 -10.66 -13.24
C GLY A 187 0.52 -11.93 -12.59
N LEU A 188 1.32 -11.74 -11.55
CA LEU A 188 1.81 -12.85 -10.73
C LEU A 188 0.66 -13.41 -9.86
N SER A 189 0.36 -14.69 -9.99
CA SER A 189 -0.66 -15.34 -9.15
C SER A 189 -0.16 -15.56 -7.71
N LEU A 190 -1.08 -15.69 -6.75
CA LEU A 190 -0.72 -16.08 -5.38
C LEU A 190 -0.03 -17.45 -5.33
N ALA A 191 -0.43 -18.40 -6.18
CA ALA A 191 0.19 -19.72 -6.26
C ALA A 191 1.67 -19.65 -6.65
N GLU A 192 2.00 -18.92 -7.71
CA GLU A 192 3.40 -18.74 -8.12
C GLU A 192 4.21 -18.00 -7.05
N ALA A 193 3.63 -17.01 -6.38
CA ALA A 193 4.30 -16.33 -5.28
C ALA A 193 4.63 -17.31 -4.15
N MET A 194 3.69 -18.15 -3.70
CA MET A 194 3.95 -19.16 -2.67
C MET A 194 5.05 -20.14 -3.06
N GLU A 195 5.16 -20.51 -4.33
CA GLU A 195 6.19 -21.44 -4.80
C GLU A 195 7.58 -20.82 -4.81
N ASN A 196 7.69 -19.57 -5.24
CA ASN A 196 8.96 -18.94 -5.58
C ASN A 196 9.57 -18.09 -4.47
N ILE A 197 8.77 -17.67 -3.50
CA ILE A 197 9.21 -16.83 -2.38
C ILE A 197 9.63 -17.72 -1.21
N SER A 198 10.87 -17.57 -0.75
CA SER A 198 11.42 -18.32 0.39
C SER A 198 12.48 -17.53 1.15
N PHE A 199 12.21 -16.26 1.45
CA PHE A 199 13.10 -15.41 2.23
C PHE A 199 13.01 -15.75 3.74
N PRO A 200 14.11 -16.17 4.40
CA PRO A 200 14.05 -16.67 5.78
C PRO A 200 13.81 -15.58 6.83
N SER A 201 14.15 -14.33 6.53
CA SER A 201 14.01 -13.19 7.46
C SER A 201 12.88 -12.23 7.09
N LEU A 202 11.97 -12.64 6.18
CA LEU A 202 10.92 -11.77 5.69
C LEU A 202 9.95 -11.43 6.81
N GLU A 203 9.68 -10.14 6.99
CA GLU A 203 8.75 -9.58 7.98
C GLU A 203 7.51 -9.03 7.28
N VAL A 204 7.68 -8.43 6.10
CA VAL A 204 6.63 -7.78 5.32
C VAL A 204 6.60 -8.33 3.89
N LEU A 205 5.42 -8.80 3.48
CA LEU A 205 5.13 -9.16 2.10
C LEU A 205 3.99 -8.30 1.58
N ALA A 206 4.24 -7.55 0.52
CA ALA A 206 3.20 -6.79 -0.16
C ALA A 206 3.12 -7.22 -1.63
N MET A 207 1.90 -7.43 -2.10
CA MET A 207 1.65 -7.89 -3.46
C MET A 207 0.53 -7.10 -4.11
N ILE A 208 0.81 -6.60 -5.31
CA ILE A 208 -0.20 -6.17 -6.27
C ILE A 208 -0.40 -7.34 -7.24
N SER A 209 -1.33 -8.26 -6.91
CA SER A 209 -1.61 -9.43 -7.74
C SER A 209 -2.70 -9.08 -8.75
N ASN A 210 -2.44 -9.33 -10.04
CA ASN A 210 -3.40 -9.12 -11.11
C ASN A 210 -3.62 -10.36 -11.98
N GLY A 211 -3.16 -11.53 -11.56
CA GLY A 211 -3.38 -12.78 -12.29
C GLY A 211 -4.35 -13.66 -11.53
N PRO A 212 -5.52 -14.06 -12.08
CA PRO A 212 -6.23 -15.18 -11.50
C PRO A 212 -5.35 -16.43 -11.60
N SER A 213 -5.18 -17.17 -10.50
CA SER A 213 -4.61 -18.52 -10.55
C SER A 213 -5.37 -19.34 -11.58
N ASP A 214 -4.65 -20.01 -12.48
CA ASP A 214 -5.23 -21.11 -13.25
C ASP A 214 -5.81 -22.14 -12.26
N PRO A 215 -6.99 -22.75 -12.51
CA PRO A 215 -7.46 -23.88 -11.71
C PRO A 215 -6.40 -24.96 -11.43
N ALA A 216 -5.47 -25.19 -12.36
CA ALA A 216 -4.32 -26.08 -12.16
C ALA A 216 -3.34 -25.56 -11.10
N ASP A 217 -3.05 -24.25 -11.11
CA ASP A 217 -2.20 -23.59 -10.12
C ASP A 217 -2.83 -23.62 -8.73
N LEU A 218 -4.15 -23.39 -8.64
CA LEU A 218 -4.86 -23.53 -7.38
C LEU A 218 -4.74 -24.95 -6.83
N ARG A 219 -4.96 -25.99 -7.65
CA ARG A 219 -4.80 -27.40 -7.22
C ARG A 219 -3.38 -27.68 -6.71
N ARG A 220 -2.37 -27.14 -7.39
CA ARG A 220 -0.97 -27.25 -6.99
C ARG A 220 -0.70 -26.54 -5.66
N MET A 221 -1.26 -25.36 -5.47
CA MET A 221 -1.11 -24.61 -4.23
C MET A 221 -1.81 -25.28 -3.04
N LEU A 222 -3.04 -25.78 -3.23
CA LEU A 222 -3.80 -26.53 -2.22
C LEU A 222 -3.16 -27.86 -1.86
N SER A 223 -2.41 -28.47 -2.78
CA SER A 223 -1.63 -29.69 -2.50
C SER A 223 -0.25 -29.40 -1.91
N SER A 224 0.19 -28.13 -1.90
CA SER A 224 1.48 -27.76 -1.34
C SER A 224 1.48 -27.93 0.18
N LYS A 225 2.57 -28.50 0.73
CA LYS A 225 2.79 -28.59 2.19
C LYS A 225 3.21 -27.26 2.81
N LYS A 226 3.21 -26.15 2.04
CA LYS A 226 3.60 -24.82 2.52
C LYS A 226 2.43 -24.21 3.29
N SER A 227 2.18 -24.71 4.49
CA SER A 227 1.24 -24.10 5.43
C SER A 227 1.97 -23.68 6.70
N ARG A 228 1.59 -22.52 7.25
CA ARG A 228 2.04 -22.06 8.58
C ARG A 228 3.56 -22.00 8.79
N GLY A 229 4.32 -21.78 7.71
CA GLY A 229 5.78 -21.83 7.71
C GLY A 229 6.47 -20.53 7.31
N ALA A 230 5.75 -19.58 6.70
CA ALA A 230 6.38 -18.33 6.28
C ALA A 230 6.68 -17.42 7.48
N PRO A 231 7.81 -16.69 7.46
CA PRO A 231 8.24 -15.86 8.59
C PRO A 231 7.54 -14.50 8.66
N PHE A 232 6.93 -14.03 7.56
CA PHE A 232 6.34 -12.69 7.50
C PHE A 232 5.13 -12.56 8.41
N THR A 233 4.97 -11.37 8.98
CA THR A 233 3.91 -11.02 9.92
C THR A 233 3.01 -9.91 9.40
N SER A 234 3.40 -9.24 8.31
CA SER A 234 2.61 -8.24 7.62
C SER A 234 2.33 -8.70 6.19
N LEU A 235 1.07 -8.69 5.80
CA LEU A 235 0.64 -9.07 4.46
C LEU A 235 -0.28 -8.00 3.86
N THR A 236 0.13 -7.45 2.71
CA THR A 236 -0.71 -6.56 1.90
C THR A 236 -1.06 -7.24 0.58
N LEU A 237 -2.35 -7.36 0.29
CA LEU A 237 -2.89 -7.82 -0.99
C LEU A 237 -3.67 -6.69 -1.65
N LYS A 238 -3.18 -6.21 -2.79
CA LYS A 238 -3.83 -5.17 -3.59
C LYS A 238 -4.20 -5.70 -4.97
N TYR A 239 -5.36 -5.28 -5.46
CA TYR A 239 -5.92 -5.62 -6.77
C TYR A 239 -6.03 -7.12 -7.07
N CYS A 240 -5.83 -7.97 -6.05
CA CYS A 240 -5.76 -9.43 -6.16
C CYS A 240 -6.91 -9.93 -7.02
N LYS A 241 -6.61 -10.74 -8.06
CA LYS A 241 -7.52 -11.38 -9.05
C LYS A 241 -7.75 -12.88 -8.81
N ASP A 242 -7.10 -13.43 -7.79
CA ASP A 242 -7.12 -14.85 -7.45
C ASP A 242 -8.44 -15.34 -6.84
N LEU A 243 -8.68 -16.65 -6.91
CA LEU A 243 -9.86 -17.29 -6.35
C LEU A 243 -9.90 -17.17 -4.81
N PRO A 244 -11.10 -17.16 -4.18
CA PRO A 244 -11.24 -17.10 -2.71
C PRO A 244 -10.40 -18.17 -1.98
N GLU A 245 -10.38 -19.40 -2.50
CA GLU A 245 -9.58 -20.50 -1.96
C GLU A 245 -8.07 -20.23 -2.05
N ALA A 246 -7.67 -19.48 -3.07
CA ALA A 246 -6.27 -19.12 -3.22
C ALA A 246 -5.84 -18.07 -2.19
N ILE A 247 -6.69 -17.05 -2.00
CA ILE A 247 -6.49 -16.02 -0.97
C ILE A 247 -6.49 -16.65 0.42
N GLU A 248 -7.44 -17.56 0.70
CA GLU A 248 -7.48 -18.34 1.94
C GLU A 248 -6.13 -19.03 2.17
N GLN A 249 -5.69 -19.89 1.24
CA GLN A 249 -4.44 -20.61 1.39
C GLN A 249 -3.21 -19.69 1.58
N PHE A 250 -3.20 -18.53 0.92
CA PHE A 250 -2.13 -17.54 1.06
C PHE A 250 -2.12 -16.89 2.46
N VAL A 251 -3.29 -16.55 3.01
CA VAL A 251 -3.45 -16.05 4.39
C VAL A 251 -3.08 -17.12 5.43
N TYR A 252 -3.23 -18.41 5.10
CA TYR A 252 -2.80 -19.54 5.94
C TYR A 252 -1.29 -19.79 5.93
N TRP A 253 -0.56 -19.22 4.97
CA TRP A 253 0.86 -19.48 4.78
C TRP A 253 1.77 -18.98 5.92
N PRO A 254 1.63 -17.75 6.46
CA PRO A 254 2.44 -17.29 7.58
C PRO A 254 2.10 -18.00 8.90
N LYS A 255 3.11 -18.18 9.75
CA LYS A 255 2.92 -18.76 11.09
C LYS A 255 2.03 -17.88 11.97
N GLN A 256 2.15 -16.56 11.82
CA GLN A 256 1.35 -15.59 12.54
C GLN A 256 1.20 -14.35 11.66
N LEU A 257 0.03 -13.72 11.72
CA LEU A 257 -0.22 -12.46 11.05
C LEU A 257 -0.57 -11.40 12.10
N VAL A 258 0.12 -10.27 12.02
CA VAL A 258 0.01 -9.10 12.91
C VAL A 258 -0.66 -7.95 12.17
N ASP A 259 -0.30 -7.75 10.90
CA ASP A 259 -0.88 -6.74 10.02
C ASP A 259 -1.43 -7.42 8.77
N PHE A 260 -2.69 -7.13 8.44
CA PHE A 260 -3.30 -7.56 7.20
C PHE A 260 -3.99 -6.39 6.52
N THR A 261 -3.63 -6.17 5.25
CA THR A 261 -4.30 -5.24 4.36
C THR A 261 -4.80 -5.97 3.13
N VAL A 262 -6.08 -5.79 2.79
CA VAL A 262 -6.66 -6.27 1.53
C VAL A 262 -7.43 -5.16 0.83
N ASN A 263 -7.18 -5.02 -0.47
CA ASN A 263 -7.88 -4.10 -1.34
C ASN A 263 -8.16 -4.78 -2.69
N THR A 264 -9.42 -5.01 -3.03
CA THR A 264 -9.81 -5.62 -4.31
C THR A 264 -10.48 -4.61 -5.26
N SER A 265 -10.18 -3.32 -5.13
CA SER A 265 -10.74 -2.27 -6.01
C SER A 265 -10.49 -2.56 -7.50
N GLY A 266 -11.39 -2.10 -8.38
CA GLY A 266 -11.24 -2.24 -9.83
C GLY A 266 -11.49 -3.63 -10.42
N ASN A 267 -12.01 -4.59 -9.64
CA ASN A 267 -11.95 -6.00 -10.03
C ASN A 267 -13.27 -6.78 -9.89
N LYS A 268 -13.46 -7.81 -10.74
CA LYS A 268 -14.58 -8.77 -10.68
C LYS A 268 -14.63 -9.57 -9.37
N LEU A 269 -13.56 -9.59 -8.57
CA LEU A 269 -13.59 -10.21 -7.24
C LEU A 269 -14.44 -9.49 -6.21
N VAL A 270 -14.82 -8.23 -6.47
CA VAL A 270 -15.87 -7.52 -5.72
C VAL A 270 -17.23 -8.25 -5.82
N SER A 271 -17.35 -9.35 -6.56
CA SER A 271 -18.55 -10.21 -6.51
C SER A 271 -18.34 -11.57 -5.84
N ARG A 272 -17.14 -11.90 -5.34
CA ARG A 272 -16.80 -13.28 -4.95
C ARG A 272 -16.26 -13.46 -3.54
N VAL A 273 -15.74 -12.41 -2.92
CA VAL A 273 -15.15 -12.47 -1.59
C VAL A 273 -15.88 -11.48 -0.71
N SER A 274 -16.50 -11.94 0.35
CA SER A 274 -17.16 -11.04 1.30
C SER A 274 -16.32 -10.76 2.54
N LEU A 275 -16.79 -9.83 3.37
CA LEU A 275 -16.26 -9.65 4.72
C LEU A 275 -16.33 -10.93 5.58
N ARG A 276 -17.36 -11.76 5.38
CA ARG A 276 -17.51 -13.02 6.10
C ARG A 276 -16.42 -14.01 5.70
N ASP A 277 -16.10 -14.10 4.41
CA ASP A 277 -14.99 -14.91 3.93
C ASP A 277 -13.67 -14.44 4.51
N ALA A 278 -13.41 -13.13 4.47
CA ALA A 278 -12.22 -12.53 5.06
C ALA A 278 -12.08 -12.85 6.56
N GLN A 279 -13.17 -12.75 7.33
CA GLN A 279 -13.18 -13.15 8.75
C GLN A 279 -12.82 -14.64 8.92
N LYS A 280 -13.41 -15.53 8.12
CA LYS A 280 -13.13 -16.97 8.18
C LYS A 280 -11.65 -17.24 7.97
N TRP A 281 -11.04 -16.62 6.96
CA TRP A 281 -9.62 -16.78 6.66
C TRP A 281 -8.73 -16.26 7.80
N LEU A 282 -9.07 -15.09 8.33
CA LEU A 282 -8.29 -14.43 9.38
C LEU A 282 -8.49 -15.03 10.77
N SER A 283 -9.51 -15.87 10.98
CA SER A 283 -9.82 -16.48 12.28
C SER A 283 -8.68 -17.34 12.83
N ILE A 284 -7.80 -17.88 11.97
CA ILE A 284 -6.59 -18.60 12.40
C ILE A 284 -5.54 -17.69 13.08
N HIS A 285 -5.64 -16.38 12.84
CA HIS A 285 -4.77 -15.33 13.37
C HIS A 285 -5.49 -14.46 14.41
N LYS A 286 -6.65 -14.91 14.92
CA LYS A 286 -7.47 -14.16 15.90
C LYS A 286 -6.71 -13.70 17.14
N ASP A 287 -5.67 -14.45 17.54
CA ASP A 287 -4.86 -14.17 18.72
C ASP A 287 -3.56 -13.41 18.42
N THR A 288 -3.29 -13.09 17.16
CA THR A 288 -2.06 -12.42 16.72
C THR A 288 -2.30 -11.13 15.96
N LEU A 289 -3.44 -11.01 15.26
CA LEU A 289 -3.76 -9.86 14.42
C LEU A 289 -3.98 -8.60 15.26
N LYS A 290 -3.28 -7.53 14.91
CA LYS A 290 -3.32 -6.22 15.56
C LYS A 290 -3.89 -5.14 14.64
N TYR A 291 -3.51 -5.16 13.37
CA TYR A 291 -3.90 -4.17 12.40
C TYR A 291 -4.63 -4.86 11.26
N LEU A 292 -5.84 -4.39 10.97
CA LEU A 292 -6.66 -4.92 9.90
C LEU A 292 -7.20 -3.78 9.05
N TYR A 293 -6.82 -3.76 7.78
CA TYR A 293 -7.37 -2.83 6.80
C TYR A 293 -8.04 -3.59 5.66
N ILE A 294 -9.34 -3.44 5.56
CA ILE A 294 -10.15 -4.00 4.47
C ILE A 294 -10.76 -2.82 3.73
N ASP A 295 -10.27 -2.57 2.51
CA ASP A 295 -10.81 -1.49 1.68
C ASP A 295 -12.07 -2.00 0.96
N LEU A 296 -12.01 -2.29 -0.34
CA LEU A 296 -13.13 -2.88 -1.06
C LEU A 296 -13.01 -4.41 -1.07
N LEU A 297 -14.06 -5.10 -0.61
CA LEU A 297 -14.36 -6.51 -0.89
C LEU A 297 -15.72 -6.59 -1.58
N GLY A 298 -16.09 -7.80 -2.01
CA GLY A 298 -17.43 -8.04 -2.51
C GLY A 298 -18.52 -7.94 -1.46
N HIS A 299 -19.73 -7.69 -1.96
CA HIS A 299 -20.88 -7.42 -1.12
C HIS A 299 -21.51 -8.74 -0.66
N ASP A 300 -21.40 -9.00 0.64
CA ASP A 300 -22.48 -9.64 1.36
C ASP A 300 -23.33 -8.54 2.00
N GLN A 301 -24.61 -8.80 2.21
CA GLN A 301 -25.53 -7.87 2.85
C GLN A 301 -25.09 -7.61 4.30
N GLY A 302 -24.76 -6.37 4.66
CA GLY A 302 -24.53 -5.96 6.05
C GLY A 302 -23.15 -6.23 6.63
N LEU A 303 -22.92 -5.62 7.80
CA LEU A 303 -21.68 -5.76 8.55
C LEU A 303 -21.59 -7.15 9.19
N HIS A 304 -21.26 -8.16 8.38
CA HIS A 304 -21.09 -9.55 8.80
C HIS A 304 -19.67 -9.87 9.32
N PHE A 305 -18.87 -8.84 9.59
CA PHE A 305 -17.56 -8.95 10.21
C PHE A 305 -17.66 -8.74 11.73
N ASP A 306 -17.25 -9.73 12.51
CA ASP A 306 -17.15 -9.69 13.96
C ASP A 306 -15.69 -9.53 14.38
N ALA A 307 -15.30 -8.29 14.65
CA ALA A 307 -14.00 -7.91 15.16
C ALA A 307 -13.76 -8.37 16.60
N SER A 308 -14.82 -8.70 17.36
CA SER A 308 -14.70 -9.06 18.78
C SER A 308 -13.94 -10.37 19.01
N ILE A 309 -13.89 -11.25 18.01
CA ILE A 309 -13.14 -12.51 18.06
C ILE A 309 -11.62 -12.29 18.05
N PHE A 310 -11.15 -11.12 17.63
CA PHE A 310 -9.74 -10.80 17.49
C PHE A 310 -9.21 -10.14 18.77
N SER A 311 -8.66 -10.95 19.67
CA SER A 311 -8.30 -10.57 21.05
C SER A 311 -7.17 -9.54 21.16
N ARG A 312 -6.44 -9.31 20.05
CA ARG A 312 -5.32 -8.37 19.95
C ARG A 312 -5.53 -7.23 18.96
N LEU A 313 -6.71 -7.12 18.36
CA LEU A 313 -6.96 -6.11 17.33
C LEU A 313 -6.94 -4.71 17.95
N GLU A 314 -5.94 -3.92 17.58
CA GLU A 314 -5.69 -2.56 18.04
C GLU A 314 -6.24 -1.53 17.04
N ALA A 315 -6.18 -1.81 15.74
CA ALA A 315 -6.77 -0.97 14.70
C ALA A 315 -7.57 -1.76 13.67
N LEU A 316 -8.76 -1.26 13.36
CA LEU A 316 -9.65 -1.79 12.32
C LEU A 316 -10.03 -0.66 11.38
N ARG A 317 -9.69 -0.79 10.10
CA ARG A 317 -10.11 0.14 9.06
C ARG A 317 -10.94 -0.60 8.02
N LEU A 318 -12.14 -0.09 7.77
CA LEU A 318 -13.09 -0.64 6.80
C LEU A 318 -13.45 0.43 5.76
N SER A 319 -13.65 0.05 4.50
CA SER A 319 -14.32 0.93 3.55
C SER A 319 -15.75 1.21 3.98
N ARG A 320 -16.23 2.43 3.72
CA ARG A 320 -17.63 2.81 3.95
C ARG A 320 -18.60 1.83 3.29
N THR A 321 -18.27 1.28 2.11
CA THR A 321 -19.16 0.33 1.42
C THR A 321 -19.40 -0.97 2.19
N GLN A 322 -18.46 -1.35 3.06
CA GLN A 322 -18.52 -2.59 3.83
C GLN A 322 -19.39 -2.47 5.09
N LEU A 323 -19.92 -1.28 5.35
CA LEU A 323 -20.80 -0.99 6.50
C LEU A 323 -22.28 -0.97 6.12
N ASN A 324 -22.62 -1.13 4.83
CA ASN A 324 -23.99 -1.05 4.33
C ASN A 324 -24.73 -2.39 4.45
N ASP A 325 -26.02 -2.33 4.81
CA ASP A 325 -26.88 -3.52 4.98
C ASP A 325 -27.55 -4.01 3.69
N GLU A 326 -27.61 -3.18 2.63
CA GLU A 326 -28.33 -3.50 1.39
C GLU A 326 -27.40 -3.70 0.18
N ASP A 327 -27.85 -4.55 -0.75
CA ASP A 327 -27.15 -5.01 -1.97
C ASP A 327 -27.00 -3.92 -3.06
N ASP A 328 -27.64 -2.77 -2.85
CA ASP A 328 -27.51 -1.65 -3.79
C ASP A 328 -26.23 -0.86 -3.48
N ARG A 329 -25.17 -1.24 -4.20
CA ARG A 329 -23.84 -0.58 -4.21
C ARG A 329 -23.89 0.93 -4.40
N TRP A 330 -24.99 1.45 -4.96
CA TRP A 330 -25.19 2.86 -5.24
C TRP A 330 -26.19 3.50 -4.28
N ASN A 331 -27.01 2.70 -3.59
CA ASN A 331 -27.87 3.22 -2.54
C ASN A 331 -27.04 3.45 -1.29
N ASN A 332 -26.91 4.73 -0.95
CA ASN A 332 -26.14 5.20 0.19
C ASN A 332 -26.85 4.91 1.52
N ASP A 333 -27.49 3.75 1.72
CA ASP A 333 -28.29 3.49 2.91
C ASP A 333 -27.50 2.89 4.08
N LEU A 334 -26.49 3.65 4.52
CA LEU A 334 -25.76 3.36 5.73
C LEU A 334 -26.68 3.56 6.95
N ARG A 335 -26.99 2.46 7.64
CA ARG A 335 -27.83 2.45 8.85
C ARG A 335 -27.02 1.96 10.06
N TRP A 336 -27.34 2.51 11.23
CA TRP A 336 -26.73 2.07 12.48
C TRP A 336 -27.64 1.07 13.19
N GLU A 337 -27.08 -0.07 13.57
CA GLU A 337 -27.71 -1.02 14.48
C GLU A 337 -26.88 -1.15 15.77
N PRO A 338 -27.52 -1.35 16.95
CA PRO A 338 -26.79 -1.60 18.19
C PRO A 338 -25.82 -2.79 18.10
N SER A 339 -26.16 -3.81 17.31
CA SER A 339 -25.33 -5.00 17.05
C SER A 339 -23.98 -4.65 16.40
N HIS A 340 -23.89 -3.55 15.65
CA HIS A 340 -22.64 -3.08 15.05
C HIS A 340 -21.60 -2.74 16.12
N ALA A 341 -22.02 -2.20 17.26
CA ALA A 341 -21.09 -1.92 18.36
C ALA A 341 -20.51 -3.20 18.97
N ASP A 342 -21.26 -4.31 19.03
CA ASP A 342 -20.74 -5.59 19.52
C ASP A 342 -19.74 -6.21 18.53
N ARG A 343 -20.01 -6.04 17.24
CA ARG A 343 -19.17 -6.57 16.16
C ARG A 343 -17.90 -5.76 15.95
N VAL A 344 -17.94 -4.43 16.04
CA VAL A 344 -16.78 -3.57 15.73
C VAL A 344 -15.85 -3.41 16.92
N LEU A 345 -16.39 -3.18 18.13
CA LEU A 345 -15.59 -2.80 19.30
C LEU A 345 -14.90 -4.00 19.94
N SER A 346 -13.80 -4.45 19.32
CA SER A 346 -12.95 -5.49 19.91
C SER A 346 -12.43 -5.07 21.30
N PRO A 347 -12.04 -6.03 22.17
CA PRO A 347 -11.59 -5.72 23.53
C PRO A 347 -10.39 -4.76 23.61
N LYS A 348 -9.57 -4.68 22.55
CA LYS A 348 -8.37 -3.84 22.49
C LYS A 348 -8.40 -2.82 21.35
N LEU A 349 -9.53 -2.66 20.69
CA LEU A 349 -9.64 -1.74 19.56
C LEU A 349 -9.44 -0.31 20.05
N GLN A 350 -8.35 0.31 19.66
CA GLN A 350 -8.02 1.71 19.94
C GLN A 350 -8.44 2.61 18.79
N THR A 351 -8.21 2.16 17.55
CA THR A 351 -8.50 2.95 16.35
C THR A 351 -9.53 2.27 15.45
N PHE A 352 -10.62 2.98 15.16
CA PHE A 352 -11.55 2.61 14.10
C PHE A 352 -11.41 3.57 12.93
N GLY A 353 -11.14 3.06 11.73
CA GLY A 353 -11.01 3.84 10.51
C GLY A 353 -12.16 3.60 9.53
N MET A 354 -12.76 4.68 9.03
CA MET A 354 -13.70 4.65 7.91
C MET A 354 -13.00 5.19 6.65
N SER A 355 -12.76 4.29 5.69
CA SER A 355 -12.11 4.61 4.41
C SER A 355 -13.14 4.94 3.34
N PHE A 356 -12.88 6.00 2.58
CA PHE A 356 -13.57 6.34 1.34
C PHE A 356 -12.68 6.06 0.11
N GLY A 357 -11.68 5.20 0.29
CA GLY A 357 -10.71 4.80 -0.72
C GLY A 357 -11.33 4.08 -1.92
N ILE A 358 -10.93 4.55 -3.11
CA ILE A 358 -10.96 4.00 -4.48
C ILE A 358 -12.21 3.19 -4.89
N MET A 359 -12.89 3.73 -5.93
CA MET A 359 -14.08 3.25 -6.66
C MET A 359 -15.44 3.50 -6.00
N GLY A 360 -16.20 4.45 -6.56
CA GLY A 360 -17.60 4.74 -6.20
C GLY A 360 -17.80 5.51 -4.90
N CYS A 361 -16.95 5.27 -3.89
CA CYS A 361 -17.01 5.96 -2.60
C CYS A 361 -16.18 7.26 -2.51
N CYS A 362 -15.40 7.59 -3.53
CA CYS A 362 -14.64 8.84 -3.60
C CYS A 362 -15.45 10.04 -4.10
N LEU A 363 -16.79 9.94 -4.17
CA LEU A 363 -17.58 11.12 -4.53
C LEU A 363 -17.53 12.10 -3.37
N ILE A 364 -17.45 13.37 -3.74
CA ILE A 364 -17.33 14.48 -2.81
C ILE A 364 -18.53 14.61 -1.85
N ASN A 365 -19.66 13.95 -2.17
CA ASN A 365 -20.89 13.93 -1.39
C ASN A 365 -21.10 12.62 -0.59
N ASN A 366 -20.12 11.72 -0.52
CA ASN A 366 -20.28 10.44 0.17
C ASN A 366 -20.11 10.50 1.69
N PHE A 367 -19.71 11.66 2.24
CA PHE A 367 -19.72 11.90 3.68
C PHE A 367 -20.87 12.85 4.04
N GLY A 368 -22.03 12.27 4.36
CA GLY A 368 -23.25 13.00 4.70
C GLY A 368 -23.76 12.69 6.10
N ASP A 369 -25.05 12.96 6.34
CA ASP A 369 -25.66 12.79 7.66
C ASP A 369 -25.67 11.35 8.14
N LYS A 370 -25.68 10.39 7.20
CA LYS A 370 -25.67 8.96 7.51
C LYS A 370 -24.33 8.52 8.10
N GLU A 371 -23.22 8.91 7.47
CA GLU A 371 -21.87 8.65 7.97
C GLU A 371 -21.64 9.34 9.33
N VAL A 372 -22.06 10.61 9.44
CA VAL A 372 -21.99 11.36 10.69
C VAL A 372 -22.80 10.66 11.79
N ASN A 373 -24.03 10.23 11.50
CA ASN A 373 -24.87 9.56 12.48
C ASN A 373 -24.33 8.19 12.88
N TRP A 374 -23.82 7.41 11.93
CA TRP A 374 -23.22 6.10 12.19
C TRP A 374 -22.02 6.24 13.13
N LEU A 375 -21.09 7.16 12.83
CA LEU A 375 -19.90 7.40 13.65
C LEU A 375 -20.25 7.98 15.03
N ARG A 376 -21.24 8.89 15.10
CA ARG A 376 -21.76 9.41 16.37
C ARG A 376 -22.32 8.28 17.25
N CYS A 377 -23.09 7.36 16.67
CA CYS A 377 -23.64 6.22 17.38
C CYS A 377 -22.56 5.24 17.83
N LEU A 378 -21.54 4.99 16.99
CA LEU A 378 -20.36 4.21 17.39
C LEU A 378 -19.67 4.84 18.61
N GLY A 379 -19.39 6.15 18.57
CA GLY A 379 -18.75 6.86 19.69
C GLY A 379 -19.56 6.81 20.99
N LYS A 380 -20.88 6.98 20.91
CA LYS A 380 -21.78 6.80 22.07
C LYS A 380 -21.75 5.39 22.62
N ALA A 381 -21.76 4.38 21.75
CA ALA A 381 -21.72 2.98 22.15
C ALA A 381 -20.38 2.61 22.80
N ALA A 382 -19.27 3.10 22.23
CA ALA A 382 -17.92 2.96 22.78
C ALA A 382 -17.82 3.53 24.20
N ALA A 383 -18.28 4.77 24.40
CA ALA A 383 -18.33 5.41 25.71
C ALA A 383 -19.19 4.64 26.72
N SER A 384 -20.37 4.19 26.29
CA SER A 384 -21.31 3.45 27.14
C SER A 384 -20.75 2.11 27.59
N LYS A 385 -20.03 1.41 26.71
CA LYS A 385 -19.36 0.13 26.99
C LYS A 385 -18.01 0.28 27.69
N ARG A 386 -17.48 1.50 27.81
CA ARG A 386 -16.10 1.77 28.23
C ARG A 386 -15.09 0.96 27.41
N SER A 387 -15.30 0.92 26.09
CA SER A 387 -14.39 0.23 25.18
C SER A 387 -13.01 0.90 25.16
N ALA A 388 -12.02 0.21 24.59
CA ALA A 388 -10.68 0.74 24.39
C ALA A 388 -10.58 1.81 23.28
N LEU A 389 -11.66 2.06 22.53
CA LEU A 389 -11.67 2.96 21.39
C LEU A 389 -11.37 4.39 21.85
N ASP A 390 -10.25 4.94 21.37
CA ASP A 390 -9.81 6.31 21.64
C ASP A 390 -9.78 7.16 20.37
N THR A 391 -9.67 6.55 19.19
CA THR A 391 -9.49 7.27 17.93
C THR A 391 -10.45 6.78 16.85
N ILE A 392 -11.15 7.71 16.21
CA ILE A 392 -11.87 7.49 14.96
C ILE A 392 -11.13 8.21 13.83
N GLU A 393 -10.73 7.46 12.81
CA GLU A 393 -10.04 7.98 11.63
C GLU A 393 -10.98 8.01 10.43
N ILE A 394 -11.00 9.13 9.70
CA ILE A 394 -11.70 9.26 8.43
C ILE A 394 -10.68 9.49 7.31
N LEU A 395 -10.59 8.55 6.38
CA LEU A 395 -9.81 8.72 5.16
C LEU A 395 -10.74 9.12 4.02
N PHE A 396 -10.94 10.42 3.87
CA PHE A 396 -11.80 11.04 2.87
C PHE A 396 -10.95 11.80 1.83
N ASN A 397 -10.56 11.09 0.78
CA ASN A 397 -9.81 11.64 -0.34
C ASN A 397 -10.61 11.54 -1.65
N PRO A 398 -11.54 12.47 -1.91
CA PRO A 398 -12.33 12.45 -3.13
C PRO A 398 -11.43 12.66 -4.36
N LEU A 399 -11.30 11.62 -5.19
CA LEU A 399 -10.47 11.63 -6.41
C LEU A 399 -11.00 12.55 -7.51
N SER A 400 -12.30 12.84 -7.48
CA SER A 400 -12.95 13.71 -8.44
C SER A 400 -13.68 14.83 -7.70
N ALA A 401 -13.30 16.04 -8.06
CA ALA A 401 -14.04 17.28 -7.88
C ALA A 401 -15.48 17.21 -8.40
N TYR A 402 -15.69 16.44 -9.48
CA TYR A 402 -16.96 16.39 -10.18
C TYR A 402 -17.92 15.39 -9.54
N PRO A 403 -19.11 15.84 -9.15
CA PRO A 403 -20.24 14.97 -8.85
C PRO A 403 -20.49 13.98 -9.98
N HIS A 404 -20.93 12.77 -9.62
CA HIS A 404 -21.37 11.81 -10.60
C HIS A 404 -22.58 12.38 -11.37
N LYS A 405 -22.53 12.39 -12.71
CA LYS A 405 -23.62 12.89 -13.59
C LYS A 405 -25.00 12.29 -13.30
N TYR A 406 -25.04 11.16 -12.59
CA TYR A 406 -26.25 10.39 -12.32
C TYR A 406 -26.78 10.54 -10.89
N GLY A 407 -26.15 11.38 -10.05
CA GLY A 407 -26.67 11.71 -8.72
C GLY A 407 -27.26 13.10 -8.72
N ALA A 408 -28.55 13.23 -8.36
CA ALA A 408 -29.09 14.54 -8.00
C ALA A 408 -28.26 15.10 -6.85
N TYR A 409 -27.79 16.33 -6.99
CA TYR A 409 -27.13 17.07 -5.92
C TYR A 409 -28.23 17.73 -5.11
N PRO A 410 -28.48 17.32 -3.86
CA PRO A 410 -29.41 18.06 -3.02
C PRO A 410 -28.78 19.41 -2.70
N GLU A 411 -29.57 20.48 -2.78
CA GLU A 411 -29.13 21.87 -2.63
C GLU A 411 -28.44 22.18 -1.28
N ASP A 412 -28.47 21.24 -0.33
CA ASP A 412 -28.02 21.37 1.07
C ASP A 412 -26.76 20.55 1.43
N TYR A 413 -25.97 20.12 0.45
CA TYR A 413 -24.71 19.42 0.72
C TYR A 413 -23.61 20.42 1.08
N GLY A 414 -23.67 21.05 2.27
CA GLY A 414 -22.58 21.88 2.78
C GLY A 414 -21.21 21.18 2.78
N TYR A 415 -20.13 21.97 2.84
CA TYR A 415 -18.73 21.50 2.78
C TYR A 415 -18.47 20.28 3.70
N PRO A 416 -18.08 19.10 3.18
CA PRO A 416 -18.00 17.85 3.95
C PRO A 416 -17.11 17.92 5.20
N TRP A 417 -16.00 18.67 5.11
CA TRP A 417 -15.06 18.81 6.22
C TRP A 417 -15.61 19.66 7.37
N ASP A 418 -16.58 20.55 7.14
CA ASP A 418 -17.29 21.25 8.23
C ASP A 418 -18.09 20.23 9.06
N ARG A 419 -18.72 19.24 8.40
CA ARG A 419 -19.46 18.16 9.08
C ARG A 419 -18.52 17.27 9.89
N ILE A 420 -17.36 16.91 9.33
CA ILE A 420 -16.33 16.14 10.02
C ILE A 420 -15.82 16.91 11.27
N SER A 421 -15.56 18.21 11.12
CA SER A 421 -15.12 19.07 12.23
C SER A 421 -16.18 19.19 13.33
N GLY A 422 -17.46 19.32 12.95
CA GLY A 422 -18.58 19.28 13.89
C GLY A 422 -18.64 17.97 14.67
N LEU A 423 -18.52 16.84 13.96
CA LEU A 423 -18.50 15.50 14.57
C LEU A 423 -17.29 15.32 15.51
N GLN A 424 -16.11 15.86 15.17
CA GLN A 424 -14.94 15.83 16.05
C GLN A 424 -15.23 16.48 17.41
N ALA A 425 -15.85 17.66 17.42
CA ALA A 425 -16.23 18.35 18.64
C ALA A 425 -17.28 17.59 19.47
N GLU A 426 -18.17 16.85 18.81
CA GLU A 426 -19.13 15.96 19.47
C GLU A 426 -18.46 14.74 20.12
N LEU A 427 -17.55 14.08 19.39
CA LEU A 427 -16.86 12.86 19.83
C LEU A 427 -15.85 13.12 20.96
N ALA A 428 -15.22 14.30 20.96
CA ALA A 428 -14.34 14.72 22.04
C ALA A 428 -15.02 14.67 23.43
N ARG A 429 -16.34 14.86 23.50
CA ARG A 429 -17.12 14.76 24.76
C ARG A 429 -17.16 13.33 25.32
N TYR A 430 -16.91 12.34 24.48
CA TYR A 430 -16.80 10.93 24.85
C TYR A 430 -15.36 10.50 25.10
N GLY A 431 -14.39 11.42 25.02
CA GLY A 431 -12.96 11.11 25.11
C GLY A 431 -12.43 10.38 23.88
N ILE A 432 -13.07 10.57 22.72
CA ILE A 432 -12.67 9.96 21.44
C ILE A 432 -12.15 11.07 20.53
N ASP A 433 -10.90 10.93 20.09
CA ASP A 433 -10.28 11.79 19.10
C ASP A 433 -10.78 11.41 17.70
N LEU A 434 -11.14 12.41 16.90
CA LEU A 434 -11.43 12.20 15.49
C LEU A 434 -10.32 12.83 14.65
N VAL A 435 -9.69 12.02 13.80
CA VAL A 435 -8.60 12.44 12.89
C VAL A 435 -9.02 12.20 11.45
N TYR A 436 -8.60 13.09 10.54
CA TYR A 436 -8.92 12.99 9.12
C TYR A 436 -7.83 13.63 8.27
N ASN A 437 -7.71 13.21 7.02
CA ASN A 437 -6.76 13.80 6.08
C ASN A 437 -7.16 15.24 5.73
N SER A 438 -6.16 16.10 5.50
CA SER A 438 -6.39 17.47 5.07
C SER A 438 -7.24 17.52 3.80
N PRO A 439 -8.15 18.50 3.69
CA PRO A 439 -8.95 18.68 2.50
C PRO A 439 -8.04 19.01 1.30
N PRO A 440 -8.32 18.46 0.10
CA PRO A 440 -7.57 18.80 -1.11
C PRO A 440 -7.93 20.18 -1.67
N TRP A 441 -9.03 20.80 -1.21
CA TRP A 441 -9.51 22.12 -1.62
C TRP A 441 -9.95 22.93 -0.41
N THR A 442 -9.80 24.25 -0.46
CA THR A 442 -10.45 25.12 0.54
C THR A 442 -11.97 25.07 0.39
N LYS A 443 -12.69 25.58 1.40
CA LYS A 443 -14.15 25.68 1.34
C LYS A 443 -14.62 26.52 0.15
N GLU A 444 -13.96 27.64 -0.10
CA GLU A 444 -14.29 28.57 -1.19
C GLU A 444 -14.02 27.94 -2.56
N GLU A 445 -12.89 27.25 -2.72
CA GLU A 445 -12.56 26.52 -3.94
C GLU A 445 -13.60 25.44 -4.23
N TRP A 446 -14.00 24.71 -3.18
CA TRP A 446 -15.04 23.70 -3.25
C TRP A 446 -16.41 24.30 -3.64
N GLU A 447 -16.84 25.39 -2.99
CA GLU A 447 -18.12 26.06 -3.27
C GLU A 447 -18.18 26.62 -4.69
N ALA A 448 -17.08 27.22 -5.16
CA ALA A 448 -16.95 27.71 -6.53
C ALA A 448 -17.04 26.56 -7.55
N MET A 449 -16.38 25.44 -7.26
CA MET A 449 -16.39 24.25 -8.10
C MET A 449 -17.76 23.60 -8.21
N ILE A 450 -18.48 23.46 -7.09
CA ILE A 450 -19.86 22.93 -7.07
C ILE A 450 -20.80 23.89 -7.81
N SER A 451 -20.68 25.20 -7.58
CA SER A 451 -21.49 26.22 -8.27
C SER A 451 -21.30 26.16 -9.79
N ARG A 452 -20.05 26.05 -10.27
CA ARG A 452 -19.75 25.87 -11.69
C ARG A 452 -20.40 24.61 -12.24
N TRP A 453 -20.24 23.47 -11.56
CA TRP A 453 -20.82 22.21 -11.99
C TRP A 453 -22.36 22.26 -12.07
N LEU A 454 -23.02 22.88 -11.09
CA LEU A 454 -24.48 23.07 -11.10
C LEU A 454 -24.90 23.91 -12.31
N SER A 455 -24.20 25.00 -12.60
CA SER A 455 -24.51 25.85 -13.77
C SER A 455 -24.34 25.12 -15.11
N GLU A 456 -23.29 24.29 -15.24
CA GLU A 456 -23.01 23.50 -16.45
C GLU A 456 -24.02 22.35 -16.62
N SER A 457 -24.46 21.73 -15.52
CA SER A 457 -25.41 20.62 -15.56
C SER A 457 -26.82 21.07 -15.96
N VAL A 458 -27.24 22.27 -15.55
CA VAL A 458 -28.52 22.87 -15.97
C VAL A 458 -28.51 23.17 -17.46
N ALA A 459 -27.39 23.65 -18.01
CA ALA A 459 -27.29 24.02 -19.44
C ALA A 459 -27.31 22.83 -20.42
N VAL A 460 -26.99 21.62 -19.95
CA VAL A 460 -26.96 20.39 -20.78
C VAL A 460 -28.30 19.63 -20.72
N GLY A 461 -29.16 19.94 -19.73
CA GLY A 461 -30.48 19.33 -19.55
C GLY A 461 -31.65 20.10 -20.20
N SER A 462 -31.37 21.24 -20.85
CA SER A 462 -32.30 22.08 -21.62
C SER A 462 -31.99 22.00 -23.11
#